data_AF-A0A286P6R9-F1
#
_entry.id   AF-A0A286P6R9-F1
#
_cell.length_a   1.000
_cell.length_b   1.000
_cell.length_c   1.000
_cell.angle_alpha   90.00
_cell.angle_beta   90.00
_cell.angle_gamma   90.00
#
_symmetry.space_group_name_H-M   'P 1'
#
loop_
_entity.id
_entity.type
_entity.pdbx_description
1 polymer ?
#
loop_
_entity_poly.entity_id
_entity_poly.type
_entity_poly.pdbx_seq_one_letter_code
_entity_poly.pdbx_strand_id
1 'polypeptide(L)'
;MAKIELSLQSAVALYEVATKVRNRELDAGSVTEAYLELAGQLDRFLSEVPEWAPGRSGNMQIAGPGWMVSYKVASDSELPETALIDRDSGEYFMLSGDHRAAYKQVATRGLDALKEVYESLKDRFPHEA
;
A
#
# COMPACT_ATOMS: atom_id res chain seq x y z
N MET A 1 7.52 11.28 -20.57
CA MET A 1 8.09 10.20 -19.73
C MET A 1 7.19 8.99 -19.87
N ALA A 2 7.73 7.83 -20.25
CA ALA A 2 6.94 6.60 -20.32
C ALA A 2 6.49 6.24 -18.90
N LYS A 3 5.17 6.09 -18.70
CA LYS A 3 4.62 5.66 -17.42
C LYS A 3 4.96 4.17 -17.29
N ILE A 4 5.73 3.82 -16.28
CA ILE A 4 6.11 2.43 -16.04
C ILE A 4 4.86 1.68 -15.56
N GLU A 5 4.31 0.82 -16.39
CA GLU A 5 3.27 -0.13 -15.98
C GLU A 5 3.95 -1.34 -15.33
N LEU A 6 4.14 -1.26 -14.01
CA LEU A 6 4.72 -2.31 -13.20
C LEU A 6 3.78 -2.66 -12.03
N SER A 7 3.70 -3.96 -11.69
CA SER A 7 3.04 -4.40 -10.44
C SER A 7 3.85 -3.95 -9.22
N LEU A 8 3.24 -3.93 -8.02
CA LEU A 8 3.98 -3.62 -6.79
C LEU A 8 5.15 -4.55 -6.61
N GLN A 9 4.88 -5.85 -6.73
CA GLN A 9 5.83 -6.88 -6.43
C GLN A 9 7.06 -6.76 -7.33
N SER A 10 6.85 -6.50 -8.62
CA SER A 10 7.95 -6.25 -9.55
C SER A 10 8.64 -4.91 -9.29
N ALA A 11 7.92 -3.87 -8.86
CA ALA A 11 8.50 -2.57 -8.52
C ALA A 11 9.36 -2.66 -7.25
N VAL A 12 8.92 -3.39 -6.24
CA VAL A 12 9.66 -3.67 -4.99
C VAL A 12 10.91 -4.50 -5.29
N ALA A 13 10.77 -5.59 -6.06
CA ALA A 13 11.91 -6.42 -6.44
C ALA A 13 12.97 -5.63 -7.23
N LEU A 14 12.53 -4.80 -8.18
CA LEU A 14 13.44 -3.90 -8.91
C LEU A 14 14.03 -2.82 -8.01
N TYR A 15 13.25 -2.31 -7.05
CA TYR A 15 13.70 -1.29 -6.10
C TYR A 15 14.78 -1.82 -5.17
N GLU A 16 14.70 -3.08 -4.74
CA GLU A 16 15.76 -3.72 -3.95
C GLU A 16 17.08 -3.81 -4.74
N VAL A 17 17.02 -4.25 -5.99
CA VAL A 17 18.21 -4.32 -6.87
C VAL A 17 18.78 -2.91 -7.10
N ALA A 18 17.92 -1.96 -7.45
CA ALA A 18 18.31 -0.57 -7.70
C ALA A 18 18.90 0.09 -6.45
N THR A 19 18.38 -0.23 -5.25
CA THR A 19 18.91 0.28 -3.98
C THR A 19 20.28 -0.32 -3.65
N LYS A 20 20.51 -1.62 -3.90
CA LYS A 20 21.82 -2.23 -3.73
C LYS A 20 22.86 -1.59 -4.64
N VAL A 21 22.51 -1.29 -5.89
CA VAL A 21 23.38 -0.54 -6.81
C VAL A 21 23.66 0.88 -6.28
N ARG A 22 22.60 1.59 -5.85
CA ARG A 22 22.70 2.94 -5.25
C ARG A 22 23.62 2.98 -4.03
N ASN A 23 23.55 1.96 -3.18
CA ASN A 23 24.37 1.84 -1.96
C ASN A 23 25.78 1.27 -2.22
N ARG A 24 26.12 0.95 -3.48
CA ARG A 24 27.38 0.29 -3.87
C ARG A 24 27.55 -1.10 -3.28
N GLU A 25 26.45 -1.77 -2.95
CA GLU A 25 26.40 -3.17 -2.51
C GLU A 25 26.38 -4.14 -3.71
N LEU A 26 26.01 -3.64 -4.90
CA LEU A 26 25.99 -4.38 -6.15
C LEU A 26 26.62 -3.55 -7.27
N ASP A 27 27.61 -4.10 -7.97
CA ASP A 27 28.18 -3.50 -9.17
C ASP A 27 27.39 -3.93 -10.41
N ALA A 28 26.73 -2.97 -11.06
CA ALA A 28 25.97 -3.18 -12.28
C ALA A 28 26.75 -2.78 -13.55
N GLY A 29 28.01 -2.36 -13.42
CA GLY A 29 28.86 -1.96 -14.53
C GLY A 29 28.23 -0.84 -15.36
N SER A 30 28.18 -1.03 -16.69
CA SER A 30 27.71 -0.03 -17.65
C SER A 30 26.25 0.41 -17.48
N VAL A 31 25.42 -0.32 -16.74
CA VAL A 31 24.01 0.02 -16.51
C VAL A 31 23.74 0.66 -15.14
N THR A 32 24.79 1.00 -14.38
CA THR A 32 24.69 1.64 -13.06
C THR A 32 23.82 2.90 -13.09
N GLU A 33 24.06 3.81 -14.03
CA GLU A 33 23.28 5.06 -14.15
C GLU A 33 21.79 4.80 -14.43
N ALA A 34 21.47 3.78 -15.22
CA ALA A 34 20.08 3.40 -15.48
C ALA A 34 19.38 2.87 -14.22
N TYR A 35 20.10 2.12 -13.36
CA TYR A 35 19.58 1.68 -12.07
C TYR A 35 19.42 2.82 -11.07
N LEU A 36 20.30 3.84 -11.09
CA LEU A 36 20.15 5.03 -10.25
C LEU A 36 18.94 5.86 -10.67
N GLU A 37 18.73 6.04 -11.97
CA GLU A 37 17.54 6.71 -12.50
C GLU A 37 16.27 5.93 -12.15
N LEU A 38 16.29 4.60 -12.33
CA LEU A 38 15.19 3.72 -11.95
C LEU A 38 14.90 3.80 -10.45
N ALA A 39 15.93 3.81 -9.58
CA ALA A 39 15.76 3.97 -8.13
C ALA A 39 15.00 5.26 -7.81
N GLY A 40 15.37 6.39 -8.43
CA GLY A 40 14.68 7.66 -8.20
C GLY A 40 13.25 7.73 -8.77
N GLN A 41 12.93 6.93 -9.78
CA GLN A 41 11.56 6.79 -10.29
C GLN A 41 10.73 5.87 -9.38
N LEU A 42 11.33 4.78 -8.90
CA LEU A 42 10.72 3.85 -7.95
C LEU A 42 10.52 4.49 -6.58
N ASP A 43 11.47 5.30 -6.08
CA ASP A 43 11.31 6.11 -4.88
C ASP A 43 10.05 6.97 -5.00
N ARG A 44 9.88 7.66 -6.13
CA ARG A 44 8.71 8.50 -6.39
C ARG A 44 7.42 7.69 -6.44
N PHE A 45 7.42 6.59 -7.18
CA PHE A 45 6.30 5.66 -7.30
C PHE A 45 5.88 5.06 -5.95
N LEU A 46 6.84 4.77 -5.07
CA LEU A 46 6.62 4.26 -3.73
C LEU A 46 6.29 5.37 -2.72
N SER A 47 6.71 6.61 -2.98
CA SER A 47 6.56 7.77 -2.09
C SER A 47 5.31 8.61 -2.33
N GLU A 48 4.55 8.38 -3.41
CA GLU A 48 3.26 9.06 -3.61
C GLU A 48 2.38 8.73 -2.40
N VAL A 49 2.26 9.71 -1.50
CA VAL A 49 1.55 9.55 -0.24
C VAL A 49 0.11 9.17 -0.57
N PRO A 50 -0.36 7.96 -0.20
CA PRO A 50 -1.71 7.57 -0.53
C PRO A 50 -2.70 8.49 0.19
N GLU A 51 -3.48 9.24 -0.58
CA GLU A 51 -4.57 10.06 -0.07
C GLU A 51 -5.92 9.39 -0.27
N TRP A 52 -6.80 9.54 0.72
CA TRP A 52 -8.16 9.04 0.63
C TRP A 52 -8.89 9.74 -0.51
N ALA A 53 -9.29 9.00 -1.53
CA ALA A 53 -10.03 9.49 -2.67
C ALA A 53 -11.29 8.65 -2.91
N PRO A 54 -12.34 9.20 -3.55
CA PRO A 54 -13.50 8.41 -3.94
C PRO A 54 -13.13 7.26 -4.89
N GLY A 55 -13.55 6.04 -4.55
CA GLY A 55 -13.47 4.85 -5.37
C GLY A 55 -14.68 4.69 -6.30
N ARG A 56 -14.68 3.65 -7.14
CA ARG A 56 -15.76 3.40 -8.12
C ARG A 56 -17.13 3.14 -7.48
N SER A 57 -17.15 2.62 -6.26
CA SER A 57 -18.37 2.35 -5.50
C SER A 57 -18.85 3.55 -4.65
N GLY A 58 -18.17 4.71 -4.75
CA GLY A 58 -18.44 5.86 -3.88
C GLY A 58 -17.79 5.77 -2.49
N ASN A 59 -17.21 4.61 -2.14
CA ASN A 59 -16.41 4.45 -0.93
C ASN A 59 -15.12 5.26 -1.02
N MET A 60 -14.65 5.81 0.11
CA MET A 60 -13.31 6.40 0.13
C MET A 60 -12.28 5.28 0.09
N GLN A 61 -11.18 5.47 -0.62
CA GLN A 61 -10.11 4.48 -0.70
C GLN A 61 -8.73 5.14 -0.71
N ILE A 62 -7.76 4.46 -0.14
CA ILE A 62 -6.34 4.63 -0.46
C ILE A 62 -5.89 3.36 -1.17
N ALA A 63 -5.06 3.49 -2.18
CA ALA A 63 -4.52 2.34 -2.88
C ALA A 63 -3.02 2.53 -3.07
N GLY A 64 -2.28 1.46 -2.81
CA GLY A 64 -0.94 1.33 -3.32
C GLY A 64 -0.91 0.27 -4.41
N PRO A 65 0.27 0.00 -4.94
CA PRO A 65 0.40 -1.10 -5.87
C PRO A 65 0.08 -2.42 -5.09
N GLY A 66 -0.58 -3.39 -5.72
CA GLY A 66 -0.93 -4.69 -5.07
C GLY A 66 -1.97 -4.66 -3.93
N TRP A 67 -2.26 -3.52 -3.30
CA TRP A 67 -3.18 -3.44 -2.16
C TRP A 67 -4.13 -2.23 -2.22
N MET A 68 -5.22 -2.30 -1.46
CA MET A 68 -6.17 -1.20 -1.30
C MET A 68 -6.75 -1.19 0.11
N VAL A 69 -6.99 -0.02 0.68
CA VAL A 69 -7.87 0.12 1.84
C VAL A 69 -9.10 0.89 1.41
N SER A 70 -10.28 0.33 1.66
CA SER A 70 -11.57 0.98 1.41
C SER A 70 -12.24 1.35 2.73
N TYR A 71 -12.94 2.47 2.74
CA TYR A 71 -13.76 2.96 3.83
C TYR A 71 -15.17 3.20 3.31
N LYS A 72 -16.14 2.54 3.93
CA LYS A 72 -17.56 2.66 3.63
C LYS A 72 -18.23 3.45 4.75
N VAL A 73 -18.89 4.55 4.38
CA VAL A 73 -19.79 5.27 5.29
C VAL A 73 -21.04 4.40 5.47
N ALA A 74 -21.42 4.14 6.71
CA ALA A 74 -22.64 3.39 6.99
C ALA A 74 -23.87 4.17 6.51
N SER A 75 -24.77 3.50 5.78
CA SER A 75 -25.98 4.12 5.26
C SER A 75 -27.13 4.09 6.27
N ASP A 76 -27.24 3.05 7.11
CA ASP A 76 -28.45 2.80 7.91
C ASP A 76 -28.15 2.10 9.26
N SER A 77 -27.87 2.86 10.31
CA SER A 77 -27.64 2.38 11.71
C SER A 77 -26.44 1.45 11.96
N GLU A 78 -25.71 1.05 10.91
CA GLU A 78 -24.47 0.29 11.04
C GLU A 78 -23.28 1.18 11.42
N LEU A 79 -22.24 0.59 12.00
CA LEU A 79 -20.96 1.27 12.15
C LEU A 79 -20.28 1.37 10.78
N PRO A 80 -19.51 2.43 10.50
CA PRO A 80 -18.71 2.49 9.27
C PRO A 80 -17.73 1.31 9.23
N GLU A 81 -17.25 0.95 8.04
CA GLU A 81 -16.35 -0.19 7.86
C GLU A 81 -15.06 0.27 7.18
N THR A 82 -13.93 -0.28 7.63
CA THR A 82 -12.64 -0.14 6.95
C THR A 82 -12.13 -1.52 6.57
N ALA A 83 -11.81 -1.72 5.30
CA ALA A 83 -11.35 -3.00 4.77
C ALA A 83 -10.00 -2.87 4.06
N LEU A 84 -9.05 -3.75 4.37
CA LEU A 84 -7.79 -3.95 3.66
C LEU A 84 -7.97 -5.09 2.65
N ILE A 85 -7.54 -4.85 1.41
CA ILE A 85 -7.67 -5.76 0.28
C ILE A 85 -6.27 -5.98 -0.29
N ASP A 86 -5.81 -7.23 -0.28
CA ASP A 86 -4.66 -7.67 -1.07
C ASP A 86 -5.19 -8.09 -2.44
N ARG A 87 -4.88 -7.31 -3.47
CA ARG A 87 -5.39 -7.51 -4.82
C ARG A 87 -4.63 -8.59 -5.58
N ASP A 88 -3.41 -8.90 -5.14
CA ASP A 88 -2.56 -9.88 -5.80
C ASP A 88 -2.96 -11.30 -5.36
N SER A 89 -3.30 -11.49 -4.08
CA SER A 89 -3.79 -12.76 -3.54
C SER A 89 -5.33 -12.88 -3.52
N GLY A 90 -6.04 -11.77 -3.59
CA GLY A 90 -7.49 -11.72 -3.42
C GLY A 90 -7.95 -11.78 -1.96
N GLU A 91 -7.04 -11.67 -0.99
CA GLU A 91 -7.39 -11.65 0.44
C GLU A 91 -8.12 -10.35 0.84
N TYR A 92 -9.05 -10.49 1.78
CA TYR A 92 -9.91 -9.42 2.27
C TYR A 92 -9.98 -9.45 3.80
N PHE A 93 -9.65 -8.32 4.42
CA PHE A 93 -9.64 -8.14 5.88
C PHE A 93 -10.52 -6.95 6.24
N MET A 94 -11.44 -7.10 7.19
CA MET A 94 -12.45 -6.07 7.50
C MET A 94 -12.52 -5.80 9.00
N LEU A 95 -12.64 -4.51 9.35
CA LEU A 95 -12.86 -4.05 10.71
C LEU A 95 -14.03 -3.06 10.74
N SER A 96 -14.89 -3.22 11.74
CA SER A 96 -15.90 -2.22 12.08
C SER A 96 -15.22 -0.98 12.68
N GLY A 97 -15.68 0.21 12.28
CA GLY A 97 -15.15 1.51 12.67
C GLY A 97 -14.41 2.26 11.57
N ASP A 98 -14.20 3.57 11.82
CA ASP A 98 -13.36 4.44 10.98
C ASP A 98 -11.89 4.31 11.40
N HIS A 99 -11.12 3.51 10.65
CA HIS A 99 -9.69 3.29 10.89
C HIS A 99 -8.81 4.04 9.88
N ARG A 100 -9.38 5.01 9.16
CA ARG A 100 -8.69 5.70 8.06
C ARG A 100 -7.39 6.37 8.46
N ALA A 101 -7.32 6.93 9.67
CA ALA A 101 -6.12 7.58 10.19
C ALA A 101 -4.98 6.57 10.44
N ALA A 102 -5.30 5.42 11.04
CA ALA A 102 -4.33 4.37 11.34
C ALA A 102 -3.73 3.77 10.06
N TYR A 103 -4.58 3.42 9.09
CA TYR A 103 -4.10 2.93 7.79
C TYR A 103 -3.32 4.01 7.02
N LYS A 104 -3.78 5.28 7.01
CA LYS A 104 -3.06 6.38 6.32
C LYS A 104 -1.65 6.58 6.88
N GLN A 105 -1.45 6.45 8.19
CA GLN A 105 -0.15 6.67 8.83
C GLN A 105 0.94 5.72 8.31
N VAL A 106 0.57 4.50 7.92
CA VAL A 106 1.53 3.46 7.51
C VAL A 106 1.42 3.08 6.03
N ALA A 107 0.42 3.59 5.31
CA ALA A 107 0.15 3.27 3.90
C ALA A 107 1.35 3.52 2.97
N THR A 108 2.20 4.50 3.28
CA THR A 108 3.43 4.77 2.54
C THR A 108 4.47 3.66 2.64
N ARG A 109 4.34 2.76 3.63
CA ARG A 109 5.22 1.61 3.85
C ARG A 109 4.76 0.34 3.14
N GLY A 110 3.54 0.33 2.59
CA GLY A 110 2.99 -0.79 1.81
C GLY A 110 2.19 -1.81 2.63
N LEU A 111 1.91 -2.97 2.02
CA LEU A 111 0.96 -3.98 2.51
C LEU A 111 1.31 -4.55 3.89
N ASP A 112 2.58 -4.92 4.13
CA ASP A 112 2.97 -5.57 5.38
C ASP A 112 2.72 -4.66 6.59
N ALA A 113 3.03 -3.37 6.47
CA ALA A 113 2.74 -2.39 7.51
C ALA A 113 1.22 -2.18 7.72
N LEU A 114 0.41 -2.30 6.65
CA LEU A 114 -1.04 -2.26 6.76
C LEU A 114 -1.60 -3.53 7.44
N LYS A 115 -1.00 -4.70 7.19
CA LYS A 115 -1.32 -5.96 7.91
C LYS A 115 -0.99 -5.83 9.39
N GLU A 116 0.15 -5.24 9.77
CA GLU A 116 0.46 -4.96 11.18
C GLU A 116 -0.59 -4.06 11.85
N VAL A 117 -1.07 -3.03 11.14
CA VAL A 117 -2.17 -2.18 11.65
C VAL A 117 -3.45 -2.99 11.82
N TYR A 118 -3.84 -3.81 10.85
CA TYR A 118 -5.00 -4.68 10.98
C TYR A 118 -4.90 -5.59 12.21
N GLU A 119 -3.77 -6.29 12.37
CA GLU A 119 -3.50 -7.19 13.50
C GLU A 119 -3.55 -6.45 14.84
N SER A 120 -3.07 -5.20 14.90
CA SER A 120 -3.12 -4.40 16.12
C SER A 120 -4.53 -3.93 16.52
N LEU A 121 -5.44 -3.85 15.55
CA LEU A 121 -6.79 -3.32 15.71
C LEU A 121 -7.84 -4.42 15.86
N LYS A 122 -7.63 -5.59 15.26
CA LYS A 122 -8.59 -6.70 15.29
C LYS A 122 -8.88 -7.21 16.72
N ASP A 123 -7.88 -7.19 17.60
CA ASP A 123 -8.01 -7.68 18.98
C ASP A 123 -8.62 -6.63 19.94
N ARG A 124 -8.81 -5.38 19.49
CA ARG A 124 -9.41 -4.30 20.31
C ARG A 124 -10.93 -4.35 20.36
N PHE A 125 -11.55 -5.20 19.55
CA PHE A 125 -12.97 -5.50 19.63
C PHE A 125 -13.10 -6.91 20.17
N PRO A 126 -13.61 -7.13 21.39
CA PRO A 126 -13.99 -8.48 21.78
C PRO A 126 -15.01 -8.93 20.73
N HIS A 127 -14.71 -10.03 20.04
CA HIS A 127 -15.74 -10.79 19.36
C HIS A 127 -16.81 -11.08 20.41
N GLU A 128 -17.95 -10.38 20.34
CA GLU A 128 -19.11 -10.76 21.13
C GLU A 128 -19.44 -12.20 20.72
N ALA A 129 -19.32 -13.08 21.70
CA ALA A 129 -19.55 -14.53 21.62
C ALA A 129 -21.05 -14.84 21.49
#